data_AF-A0A1U7VHW2-F1
#
_entry.id   AF-A0A1U7VHW2-F1
#
_cell.length_a   1.000
_cell.length_b   1.000
_cell.length_c   1.000
_cell.angle_alpha   90.00
_cell.angle_beta   90.00
_cell.angle_gamma   90.00
#
_symmetry.space_group_name_H-M   'P 1'
#
loop_
_entity.id
_entity.type
_entity.pdbx_description
1 polymer ?
#
loop_
_entity_poly.entity_id
_entity_poly.type
_entity_poly.pdbx_seq_one_letter_code
_entity_poly.pdbx_strand_id
1 'polypeptide(L)'
;MKSGYFMMTLLIPGPKCPSNDIDVYLQSMIEELKELWDGAETYDAYSKSNFMMCVAIMWTINDFPAYGNLLGWSTKCKFACPYCHKDTQPISLRSKLCYMGHHCFLPLHHPWRKNRRLFDGKVEKGVAPNPLTGDDVLMQLQGLGNVTFSKGKKRMRNAPNNAYNWTKKSIFFEFPCWNTLLLRYNLDVMHIEKNISYNVLSTVMNVVGKTKDTLKSRYDLVDLGIKQGLHPIQDGNNVLLPSACYTLSPEEKLKVCNFLANLKVPDAFSSNISRCVKVEEKKIHRLKSHDHHVLLEDIFPSTIYGVLPKEVSESIIEIENFFKNLCSKCLIIEDLDILEAEIAITLCKFQMVFPPAFFDVMVHLPIHFPREAKLGGAVQYRWMYPFERRLFGRRKPHILLTT
;
A
#
# COMPACT_ATOMS: atom_id res chain seq x y z
N MET A 1 14.06 -0.20 19.17
CA MET A 1 14.82 -1.46 19.33
C MET A 1 16.31 -1.16 19.44
N LYS A 2 17.02 -1.78 20.39
CA LYS A 2 18.49 -1.62 20.60
C LYS A 2 19.28 -2.57 19.67
N SER A 3 20.56 -2.28 19.43
CA SER A 3 21.39 -3.02 18.45
C SER A 3 21.55 -4.50 18.76
N GLY A 4 21.63 -4.84 20.05
CA GLY A 4 21.82 -6.21 20.50
C GLY A 4 20.61 -7.12 20.29
N TYR A 5 19.47 -6.60 19.83
CA TYR A 5 18.25 -7.36 19.55
C TYR A 5 17.92 -7.41 18.05
N PHE A 6 18.92 -7.25 17.20
CA PHE A 6 18.79 -7.36 15.75
C PHE A 6 19.78 -8.38 15.23
N MET A 7 19.27 -9.43 14.58
CA MET A 7 20.11 -10.39 13.89
C MET A 7 19.81 -10.31 12.39
N MET A 8 20.85 -10.06 11.59
CA MET A 8 20.74 -10.14 10.14
C MET A 8 21.06 -11.57 9.72
N THR A 9 20.02 -12.32 9.36
CA THR A 9 20.14 -13.75 9.04
C THR A 9 20.51 -13.97 7.59
N LEU A 10 20.01 -13.10 6.70
CA LEU A 10 20.30 -13.20 5.27
C LEU A 10 20.40 -11.82 4.62
N LEU A 11 21.49 -11.63 3.88
CA LEU A 11 21.70 -10.51 2.98
C LEU A 11 21.92 -11.06 1.58
N ILE A 12 21.08 -10.68 0.62
CA ILE A 12 21.26 -11.04 -0.79
C ILE A 12 21.77 -9.80 -1.55
N PRO A 13 23.10 -9.63 -1.70
CA PRO A 13 23.66 -8.58 -2.53
C PRO A 13 23.62 -9.01 -4.01
N GLY A 14 23.29 -8.09 -4.90
CA GLY A 14 23.42 -8.31 -6.34
C GLY A 14 22.39 -7.54 -7.16
N PRO A 15 22.63 -7.26 -8.45
CA PRO A 15 21.78 -6.36 -9.25
C PRO A 15 20.39 -6.92 -9.59
N LYS A 16 20.10 -8.18 -9.25
CA LYS A 16 18.88 -8.89 -9.62
C LYS A 16 18.24 -9.50 -8.37
N CYS A 17 16.96 -9.23 -8.18
CA CYS A 17 16.15 -9.86 -7.14
C CYS A 17 15.90 -11.34 -7.49
N PRO A 18 16.02 -12.29 -6.54
CA PRO A 18 15.76 -13.72 -6.77
C PRO A 18 14.29 -14.03 -7.09
N SER A 19 13.37 -13.07 -6.92
CA SER A 19 11.94 -13.26 -7.15
C SER A 19 11.42 -14.50 -6.40
N ASN A 20 10.78 -15.46 -7.07
CA ASN A 20 10.25 -16.66 -6.44
C ASN A 20 11.34 -17.60 -5.89
N ASP A 21 12.56 -17.54 -6.41
CA ASP A 21 13.69 -18.38 -5.96
C ASP A 21 14.19 -17.98 -4.56
N ILE A 22 13.63 -16.92 -3.95
CA ILE A 22 13.92 -16.50 -2.57
C ILE A 22 13.77 -17.64 -1.56
N ASP A 23 12.86 -18.59 -1.79
CA ASP A 23 12.62 -19.72 -0.88
C ASP A 23 13.85 -20.63 -0.77
N VAL A 24 14.64 -20.76 -1.84
CA VAL A 24 15.90 -21.54 -1.82
C VAL A 24 16.89 -20.94 -0.84
N TYR A 25 16.95 -19.62 -0.77
CA TYR A 25 17.85 -18.92 0.16
C TYR A 25 17.33 -18.94 1.60
N LEU A 26 16.04 -19.19 1.78
CA LEU A 26 15.36 -19.23 3.08
C LEU A 26 15.40 -20.61 3.73
N GLN A 27 15.78 -21.65 2.99
CA GLN A 27 15.65 -23.03 3.45
C GLN A 27 16.44 -23.30 4.74
N SER A 28 17.72 -22.93 4.78
CA SER A 28 18.55 -23.10 5.99
C SER A 28 18.00 -22.33 7.19
N MET A 29 17.50 -21.10 6.97
CA MET A 29 16.86 -20.33 8.03
C MET A 29 15.61 -21.02 8.58
N ILE A 30 14.78 -21.59 7.71
CA ILE A 30 13.56 -22.30 8.13
C ILE A 30 13.91 -23.61 8.86
N GLU A 31 14.95 -24.32 8.45
CA GLU A 31 15.46 -25.51 9.15
C GLU A 31 15.95 -25.16 10.56
N GLU A 32 16.80 -24.14 10.71
CA GLU A 32 17.26 -23.64 12.02
C GLU A 32 16.09 -23.17 12.90
N LEU A 33 15.11 -22.48 12.33
CA LEU A 33 13.93 -22.05 13.07
C LEU A 33 13.10 -23.24 13.58
N LYS A 34 13.01 -24.34 12.81
CA LYS A 34 12.31 -25.57 13.26
C LYS A 34 13.03 -26.22 14.44
N GLU A 35 14.36 -26.27 14.44
CA GLU A 35 15.14 -26.75 15.59
C GLU A 35 14.87 -25.88 16.83
N LEU A 36 14.86 -24.56 16.64
CA LEU A 36 14.55 -23.61 17.71
C LEU A 36 13.07 -23.62 18.12
N TRP A 37 12.15 -24.10 17.30
CA TRP A 37 10.74 -24.27 17.68
C TRP A 37 10.57 -25.41 18.69
N ASP A 38 11.27 -26.53 18.45
CA ASP A 38 11.29 -27.68 19.36
C ASP A 38 12.06 -27.36 20.66
N GLY A 39 13.06 -26.46 20.56
CA GLY A 39 13.77 -25.87 21.67
C GLY A 39 15.26 -26.17 21.64
N ALA A 40 16.07 -25.18 21.99
CA ALA A 40 17.52 -25.32 22.12
C ALA A 40 18.01 -24.88 23.51
N GLU A 41 18.89 -25.69 24.11
CA GLU A 41 19.54 -25.34 25.36
C GLU A 41 20.38 -24.07 25.16
N THR A 42 20.03 -23.00 25.88
CA THR A 42 20.63 -21.68 25.72
C THR A 42 21.07 -21.14 27.07
N TYR A 43 22.28 -20.58 27.13
CA TYR A 43 22.82 -19.98 28.35
C TYR A 43 22.36 -18.53 28.50
N ASP A 44 21.66 -18.22 29.59
CA ASP A 44 21.34 -16.85 29.97
C ASP A 44 22.49 -16.23 30.79
N ALA A 45 23.14 -15.23 30.22
CA ALA A 45 24.24 -14.51 30.85
C ALA A 45 23.84 -13.76 32.12
N TYR A 46 22.56 -13.37 32.27
CA TYR A 46 22.09 -12.65 33.45
C TYR A 46 21.88 -13.59 34.65
N SER A 47 21.10 -14.67 34.48
CA SER A 47 20.89 -15.66 35.53
C SER A 47 22.06 -16.63 35.72
N LYS A 48 23.00 -16.68 34.77
CA LYS A 48 24.12 -17.65 34.71
C LYS A 48 23.64 -19.10 34.72
N SER A 49 22.53 -19.37 34.03
CA SER A 49 21.92 -20.70 33.96
C SER A 49 21.45 -21.01 32.55
N ASN A 50 21.33 -22.31 32.24
CA ASN A 50 20.75 -22.76 30.99
C ASN A 50 19.22 -22.78 31.09
N PHE A 51 18.57 -22.37 30.01
CA PHE A 51 17.13 -22.52 29.83
C PHE A 51 16.85 -23.10 28.43
N MET A 52 15.66 -23.68 28.26
CA MET A 52 15.23 -24.11 26.93
C MET A 52 14.64 -22.91 26.19
N MET A 53 15.33 -22.45 25.14
CA MET A 53 14.85 -21.36 24.31
C MET A 53 14.00 -21.92 23.17
N CYS A 54 12.77 -21.44 23.05
CA CYS A 54 11.90 -21.70 21.91
C CYS A 54 11.65 -20.41 21.12
N VAL A 55 11.51 -20.51 19.80
CA VAL A 55 11.20 -19.35 18.93
C VAL A 55 9.90 -19.54 18.18
N ALA A 56 9.21 -18.43 17.89
CA ALA A 56 8.04 -18.40 17.03
C ALA A 56 8.16 -17.24 16.03
N ILE A 57 7.63 -17.43 14.83
CA ILE A 57 7.56 -16.36 13.82
C ILE A 57 6.27 -15.58 14.07
N MET A 58 6.38 -14.27 14.28
CA MET A 58 5.21 -13.40 14.44
C MET A 58 4.60 -13.00 13.09
N TRP A 59 5.42 -12.45 12.19
CA TRP A 59 5.01 -11.98 10.87
C TRP A 59 6.22 -11.60 10.01
N THR A 60 5.98 -11.33 8.73
CA THR A 60 6.95 -10.67 7.84
C THR A 60 6.59 -9.20 7.62
N ILE A 61 7.57 -8.34 7.29
CA ILE A 61 7.34 -6.95 6.89
C ILE A 61 7.86 -6.81 5.47
N ASN A 62 7.02 -6.39 4.54
CA ASN A 62 7.35 -6.39 3.12
C ASN A 62 6.85 -5.13 2.41
N ASP A 63 7.63 -4.60 1.47
CA ASP A 63 7.01 -3.78 0.43
C ASP A 63 6.11 -4.65 -0.46
N PHE A 64 5.22 -4.02 -1.23
CA PHE A 64 4.21 -4.76 -1.99
C PHE A 64 4.81 -5.72 -3.04
N PRO A 65 5.90 -5.37 -3.77
CA PRO A 65 6.58 -6.34 -4.63
C PRO A 65 7.23 -7.51 -3.88
N ALA A 66 7.91 -7.26 -2.76
CA ALA A 66 8.55 -8.30 -1.95
C ALA A 66 7.51 -9.25 -1.37
N TYR A 67 6.35 -8.74 -0.93
CA TYR A 67 5.22 -9.55 -0.48
C TYR A 67 4.85 -10.63 -1.52
N GLY A 68 4.72 -10.24 -2.80
CA GLY A 68 4.33 -11.20 -3.84
C GLY A 68 5.39 -12.25 -4.12
N ASN A 69 6.67 -11.89 -4.04
CA ASN A 69 7.78 -12.82 -4.20
C ASN A 69 7.93 -13.75 -2.99
N LEU A 70 7.66 -13.27 -1.77
CA LEU A 70 7.87 -14.03 -0.54
C LEU A 70 6.70 -14.98 -0.27
N LEU A 71 5.47 -14.45 -0.36
CA LEU A 71 4.26 -15.18 0.01
C LEU A 71 3.57 -15.86 -1.17
N GLY A 72 3.95 -15.52 -2.40
CA GLY A 72 3.45 -16.19 -3.59
C GLY A 72 2.08 -15.71 -4.06
N TRP A 73 1.49 -14.68 -3.46
CA TRP A 73 0.29 -14.05 -4.02
C TRP A 73 0.68 -12.98 -5.04
N SER A 74 0.23 -13.11 -6.29
CA SER A 74 0.62 -12.15 -7.33
C SER A 74 0.11 -10.74 -7.04
N THR A 75 1.03 -9.79 -6.88
CA THR A 75 0.70 -8.36 -6.71
C THR A 75 0.35 -7.66 -8.03
N LYS A 76 0.29 -8.43 -9.12
CA LYS A 76 -0.11 -8.01 -10.45
C LYS A 76 -1.39 -8.75 -10.83
N CYS A 77 -2.24 -8.13 -11.65
CA CYS A 77 -3.53 -8.64 -12.15
C CYS A 77 -4.73 -8.30 -11.26
N LYS A 78 -5.89 -8.88 -11.59
CA LYS A 78 -7.23 -8.58 -11.06
C LYS A 78 -7.35 -8.73 -9.53
N PHE A 79 -6.67 -9.72 -8.97
CA PHE A 79 -6.78 -10.07 -7.56
C PHE A 79 -5.57 -9.60 -6.74
N ALA A 80 -4.95 -8.47 -7.11
CA ALA A 80 -3.70 -8.04 -6.48
C ALA A 80 -3.81 -7.77 -4.97
N CYS A 81 -5.00 -7.41 -4.47
CA CYS A 81 -5.20 -7.17 -3.05
C CYS A 81 -5.04 -8.48 -2.26
N PRO A 82 -4.11 -8.54 -1.30
CA PRO A 82 -3.87 -9.74 -0.51
C PRO A 82 -4.84 -9.89 0.66
N TYR A 83 -5.83 -9.01 0.81
CA TYR A 83 -6.85 -9.13 1.85
C TYR A 83 -8.18 -9.55 1.23
N CYS A 84 -8.57 -8.89 0.15
CA CYS A 84 -9.77 -9.21 -0.61
C CYS A 84 -9.64 -10.48 -1.47
N HIS A 85 -8.42 -10.87 -1.84
CA HIS A 85 -8.13 -12.06 -2.64
C HIS A 85 -9.04 -12.21 -3.88
N LYS A 86 -9.70 -13.37 -4.04
CA LYS A 86 -10.62 -13.67 -5.14
C LYS A 86 -11.85 -12.75 -5.17
N ASP A 87 -12.19 -12.15 -4.03
CA ASP A 87 -13.35 -11.25 -3.87
C ASP A 87 -12.99 -9.79 -4.17
N THR A 88 -11.74 -9.53 -4.58
CA THR A 88 -11.34 -8.22 -5.14
C THR A 88 -12.21 -7.91 -6.36
N GLN A 89 -12.79 -6.71 -6.39
CA GLN A 89 -13.61 -6.24 -7.51
C GLN A 89 -12.87 -5.17 -8.34
N PRO A 90 -11.99 -5.56 -9.28
CA PRO A 90 -11.32 -4.61 -10.14
C PRO A 90 -12.20 -4.23 -11.34
N ILE A 91 -11.98 -3.02 -11.85
CA ILE A 91 -12.52 -2.54 -13.12
C ILE A 91 -11.37 -2.42 -14.11
N SER A 92 -11.58 -2.91 -15.34
CA SER A 92 -10.62 -2.72 -16.42
C SER A 92 -10.83 -1.34 -17.04
N LEU A 93 -9.80 -0.51 -17.00
CA LEU A 93 -9.71 0.74 -17.74
C LEU A 93 -8.91 0.51 -19.03
N ARG A 94 -8.88 1.50 -19.94
CA ARG A 94 -8.15 1.42 -21.21
C ARG A 94 -6.66 1.14 -21.05
N SER A 95 -6.06 1.53 -19.93
CA SER A 95 -4.61 1.42 -19.70
C SER A 95 -4.20 0.52 -18.54
N LYS A 96 -5.11 0.23 -17.61
CA LYS A 96 -4.78 -0.46 -16.36
C LYS A 96 -6.02 -0.99 -15.64
N LEU A 97 -5.78 -1.73 -14.55
CA LEU A 97 -6.82 -2.09 -13.60
C LEU A 97 -7.01 -0.99 -12.55
N CYS A 98 -8.25 -0.88 -12.09
CA CYS A 98 -8.72 0.10 -11.11
C CYS A 98 -9.46 -0.62 -9.98
N TYR A 99 -9.28 -0.17 -8.74
CA TYR A 99 -9.81 -0.81 -7.52
C TYR A 99 -10.76 0.17 -6.81
N MET A 100 -12.00 0.25 -7.28
CA MET A 100 -13.04 1.15 -6.74
C MET A 100 -14.12 0.44 -5.92
N GLY A 101 -13.93 -0.83 -5.57
CA GLY A 101 -14.89 -1.61 -4.77
C GLY A 101 -14.95 -1.23 -3.28
N HIS A 102 -14.78 0.05 -2.90
CA HIS A 102 -14.79 0.47 -1.48
C HIS A 102 -16.19 0.51 -0.87
N HIS A 103 -17.24 0.58 -1.70
CA HIS A 103 -18.62 0.62 -1.21
C HIS A 103 -19.03 -0.61 -0.39
N CYS A 104 -18.47 -1.79 -0.69
CA CYS A 104 -18.84 -3.01 0.02
C CYS A 104 -18.42 -2.98 1.50
N PHE A 105 -17.50 -2.08 1.87
CA PHE A 105 -17.05 -1.83 3.24
C PHE A 105 -17.93 -0.81 3.98
N LEU A 106 -18.83 -0.12 3.29
CA LEU A 106 -19.81 0.75 3.96
C LEU A 106 -20.92 -0.10 4.63
N PRO A 107 -21.50 0.39 5.75
CA PRO A 107 -22.66 -0.25 6.38
C PRO A 107 -23.77 -0.57 5.37
N LEU A 108 -24.46 -1.70 5.52
CA LEU A 108 -25.45 -2.18 4.54
C LEU A 108 -26.54 -1.15 4.21
N HIS A 109 -26.90 -0.32 5.18
CA HIS A 109 -27.94 0.71 5.08
C HIS A 109 -27.40 2.09 4.66
N HIS A 110 -26.10 2.22 4.41
CA HIS A 110 -25.48 3.50 4.06
C HIS A 110 -26.06 4.06 2.74
N PRO A 111 -26.51 5.33 2.68
CA PRO A 111 -27.18 5.88 1.49
C PRO A 111 -26.37 5.80 0.20
N TRP A 112 -25.04 5.96 0.29
CA TRP A 112 -24.15 5.90 -0.87
C TRP A 112 -24.14 4.55 -1.57
N ARG A 113 -24.48 3.46 -0.89
CA ARG A 113 -24.59 2.14 -1.53
C ARG A 113 -25.67 2.07 -2.61
N LYS A 114 -26.67 2.97 -2.56
CA LYS A 114 -27.73 3.09 -3.57
C LYS A 114 -27.49 4.24 -4.56
N ASN A 115 -26.45 5.05 -4.35
CA ASN A 115 -26.23 6.26 -5.12
C ASN A 115 -25.49 5.98 -6.43
N ARG A 116 -26.24 5.67 -7.48
CA ARG A 116 -25.65 5.36 -8.80
C ARG A 116 -24.96 6.57 -9.44
N ARG A 117 -25.44 7.79 -9.18
CA ARG A 117 -25.06 9.00 -9.92
C ARG A 117 -23.67 9.51 -9.56
N LEU A 118 -23.30 9.44 -8.28
CA LEU A 118 -22.02 9.99 -7.79
C LEU A 118 -20.84 9.03 -7.96
N PHE A 119 -21.12 7.77 -8.32
CA PHE A 119 -20.13 6.69 -8.38
C PHE A 119 -20.15 5.99 -9.76
N ASP A 120 -20.12 4.67 -9.80
CA ASP A 120 -19.91 3.84 -11.00
C ASP A 120 -21.21 3.41 -11.71
N GLY A 121 -22.33 4.06 -11.41
CA GLY A 121 -23.63 3.73 -12.00
C GLY A 121 -24.30 2.47 -11.44
N LYS A 122 -23.72 1.80 -10.44
CA LYS A 122 -24.23 0.55 -9.85
C LYS A 122 -24.76 0.74 -8.44
N VAL A 123 -25.54 -0.25 -7.98
CA VAL A 123 -26.00 -0.36 -6.59
C VAL A 123 -25.15 -1.42 -5.91
N GLU A 124 -24.55 -1.08 -4.76
CA GLU A 124 -23.71 -1.97 -3.99
C GLU A 124 -24.54 -2.88 -3.08
N LYS A 125 -24.52 -4.18 -3.36
CA LYS A 125 -25.22 -5.22 -2.59
C LYS A 125 -24.29 -6.20 -1.88
N GLY A 126 -22.99 -6.19 -2.20
CA GLY A 126 -21.97 -7.06 -1.64
C GLY A 126 -21.58 -6.67 -0.21
N VAL A 127 -20.75 -7.52 0.39
CA VAL A 127 -20.20 -7.31 1.74
C VAL A 127 -18.69 -7.18 1.64
N ALA A 128 -18.08 -6.62 2.69
CA ALA A 128 -16.63 -6.57 2.81
C ALA A 128 -16.06 -8.00 2.70
N PRO A 129 -15.02 -8.22 1.89
CA PRO A 129 -14.35 -9.52 1.81
C PRO A 129 -13.78 -9.97 3.15
N ASN A 130 -13.87 -11.26 3.42
CA ASN A 130 -13.23 -11.87 4.57
C ASN A 130 -11.78 -12.25 4.21
N PRO A 131 -10.77 -11.84 5.01
CA PRO A 131 -9.41 -12.32 4.83
C PRO A 131 -9.33 -13.84 5.01
N LEU A 132 -8.47 -14.48 4.23
CA LEU A 132 -8.28 -15.92 4.27
C LEU A 132 -7.57 -16.35 5.57
N THR A 133 -8.11 -17.39 6.21
CA THR A 133 -7.41 -18.12 7.28
C THR A 133 -6.20 -18.88 6.69
N GLY A 134 -5.30 -19.37 7.55
CA GLY A 134 -4.20 -20.20 7.04
C GLY A 134 -4.68 -21.48 6.37
N ASP A 135 -5.76 -22.08 6.87
CA ASP A 135 -6.37 -23.26 6.28
C ASP A 135 -7.02 -22.96 4.93
N ASP A 136 -7.70 -21.81 4.79
CA ASP A 136 -8.23 -21.35 3.50
C ASP A 136 -7.11 -21.17 2.47
N VAL A 137 -5.98 -20.60 2.89
CA VAL A 137 -4.80 -20.43 2.02
C VAL A 137 -4.24 -21.78 1.62
N LEU A 138 -4.06 -22.72 2.55
CA LEU A 138 -3.58 -24.07 2.27
C LEU A 138 -4.50 -24.81 1.29
N MET A 139 -5.82 -24.70 1.46
CA MET A 139 -6.81 -25.28 0.55
C MET A 139 -6.69 -24.70 -0.87
N GLN A 140 -6.52 -23.37 -1.00
CA GLN A 140 -6.31 -22.76 -2.33
C GLN A 140 -4.97 -23.17 -2.95
N LEU A 141 -3.92 -23.34 -2.14
CA LEU A 141 -2.60 -23.76 -2.60
C LEU A 141 -2.58 -25.20 -3.10
N GLN A 142 -3.45 -26.09 -2.61
CA GLN A 142 -3.61 -27.44 -3.18
C GLN A 142 -4.00 -27.38 -4.67
N GLY A 143 -4.78 -26.36 -5.07
CA GLY A 143 -5.17 -26.13 -6.46
C GLY A 143 -4.02 -25.69 -7.37
N LEU A 144 -2.86 -25.30 -6.81
CA LEU A 144 -1.71 -24.82 -7.57
C LEU A 144 -0.95 -25.96 -8.27
N GLY A 145 -1.06 -27.20 -7.76
CA GLY A 145 -0.31 -28.37 -8.24
C GLY A 145 1.20 -28.32 -7.92
N ASN A 146 1.96 -29.27 -8.46
CA ASN A 146 3.43 -29.30 -8.29
C ASN A 146 4.10 -28.20 -9.13
N VAL A 147 4.48 -27.10 -8.49
CA VAL A 147 5.22 -26.01 -9.14
C VAL A 147 6.72 -26.26 -9.00
N THR A 148 7.38 -26.70 -10.07
CA THR A 148 8.84 -26.73 -10.14
C THR A 148 9.38 -25.40 -10.63
N PHE A 149 10.14 -24.69 -9.80
CA PHE A 149 10.88 -23.49 -10.22
C PHE A 149 12.17 -23.90 -10.91
N SER A 150 12.19 -23.82 -12.25
CA SER A 150 13.43 -23.98 -13.04
C SER A 150 13.75 -22.67 -13.75
N LYS A 151 14.99 -22.19 -13.62
CA LYS A 151 15.50 -20.95 -14.23
C LYS A 151 15.02 -20.79 -15.69
N GLY A 152 14.35 -19.67 -15.98
CA GLY A 152 14.11 -19.20 -17.35
C GLY A 152 12.79 -19.61 -18.03
N LYS A 153 11.95 -20.47 -17.43
CA LYS A 153 10.63 -20.79 -18.04
C LYS A 153 9.56 -19.81 -17.55
N LYS A 154 9.02 -18.98 -18.46
CA LYS A 154 7.76 -18.26 -18.23
C LYS A 154 6.65 -19.27 -17.95
N ARG A 155 5.86 -19.01 -16.92
CA ARG A 155 4.67 -19.80 -16.54
C ARG A 155 3.80 -20.05 -17.77
N MET A 156 3.63 -21.31 -18.17
CA MET A 156 2.51 -21.71 -19.01
C MET A 156 1.24 -21.49 -18.18
N ARG A 157 0.26 -20.77 -18.72
CA ARG A 157 -1.03 -20.43 -18.07
C ARG A 157 -1.96 -21.66 -17.91
N ASN A 158 -1.42 -22.80 -17.53
CA ASN A 158 -2.19 -24.03 -17.26
C ASN A 158 -2.28 -24.30 -15.75
N ALA A 159 -2.32 -23.25 -14.93
CA ALA A 159 -2.74 -23.43 -13.54
C ALA A 159 -4.25 -23.70 -13.53
N PRO A 160 -4.73 -24.72 -12.80
CA PRO A 160 -6.16 -24.98 -12.66
C PRO A 160 -6.90 -23.72 -12.21
N ASN A 161 -8.15 -23.56 -12.64
CA ASN A 161 -9.00 -22.38 -12.38
C ASN A 161 -9.15 -22.04 -10.87
N ASN A 162 -8.78 -22.98 -9.99
CA ASN A 162 -8.97 -22.92 -8.54
C ASN A 162 -7.76 -22.35 -7.78
N ALA A 163 -6.60 -22.18 -8.43
CA ALA A 163 -5.40 -21.60 -7.79
C ALA A 163 -5.43 -20.06 -7.70
N TYR A 164 -6.48 -19.43 -8.24
CA TYR A 164 -6.67 -17.98 -8.28
C TYR A 164 -5.39 -17.23 -8.68
N ASN A 165 -4.83 -16.44 -7.75
CA ASN A 165 -3.69 -15.56 -7.98
C ASN A 165 -2.39 -16.06 -7.33
N TRP A 166 -2.40 -17.29 -6.79
CA TRP A 166 -1.21 -17.92 -6.24
C TRP A 166 -0.19 -18.25 -7.34
N THR A 167 1.07 -17.99 -7.06
CA THR A 167 2.23 -18.24 -7.93
C THR A 167 3.14 -19.31 -7.35
N LYS A 168 3.13 -19.47 -6.03
CA LYS A 168 3.87 -20.49 -5.28
C LYS A 168 3.26 -20.72 -3.90
N LYS A 169 3.62 -21.84 -3.26
CA LYS A 169 3.50 -22.03 -1.82
C LYS A 169 4.76 -21.48 -1.17
N SER A 170 4.61 -20.53 -0.26
CA SER A 170 5.74 -19.95 0.48
C SER A 170 6.37 -20.97 1.42
N ILE A 171 7.70 -20.95 1.55
CA ILE A 171 8.45 -21.82 2.46
C ILE A 171 8.04 -21.67 3.94
N PHE A 172 7.50 -20.51 4.32
CA PHE A 172 7.01 -20.32 5.69
C PHE A 172 5.86 -21.26 6.06
N PHE A 173 5.12 -21.82 5.11
CA PHE A 173 4.11 -22.85 5.39
C PHE A 173 4.70 -24.20 5.83
N GLU A 174 6.02 -24.36 5.82
CA GLU A 174 6.68 -25.48 6.48
C GLU A 174 6.92 -25.23 7.97
N PHE A 175 6.82 -23.99 8.44
CA PHE A 175 7.04 -23.65 9.83
C PHE A 175 5.76 -23.89 10.67
N PRO A 176 5.83 -24.59 11.81
CA PRO A 176 4.64 -25.10 12.52
C PRO A 176 3.59 -24.05 12.87
N CYS A 177 3.97 -22.85 13.32
CA CYS A 177 2.99 -21.85 13.74
C CYS A 177 2.37 -21.06 12.59
N TRP A 178 2.93 -21.11 11.38
CA TRP A 178 2.65 -20.12 10.34
C TRP A 178 1.19 -20.11 9.85
N ASN A 179 0.56 -21.27 9.69
CA ASN A 179 -0.84 -21.36 9.27
C ASN A 179 -1.81 -20.88 10.37
N THR A 180 -1.42 -20.93 11.64
CA THR A 180 -2.25 -20.49 12.77
C THR A 180 -2.25 -18.97 12.98
N LEU A 181 -1.28 -18.25 12.39
CA LEU A 181 -1.16 -16.80 12.53
C LEU A 181 -2.33 -16.07 11.88
N LEU A 182 -2.98 -15.19 12.66
CA LEU A 182 -4.00 -14.26 12.17
C LEU A 182 -3.41 -13.16 11.28
N LEU A 183 -2.16 -12.76 11.55
CA LEU A 183 -1.41 -11.76 10.80
C LEU A 183 -0.06 -12.35 10.37
N ARG A 184 0.03 -12.81 9.13
CA ARG A 184 1.27 -13.43 8.58
C ARG A 184 2.26 -12.41 8.00
N TYR A 185 1.76 -11.26 7.59
CA TYR A 185 2.54 -10.23 6.91
C TYR A 185 2.00 -8.84 7.21
N ASN A 186 2.90 -7.88 7.13
CA ASN A 186 2.63 -6.46 7.18
C ASN A 186 3.13 -5.84 5.89
N LEU A 187 2.29 -5.04 5.25
CA LEU A 187 2.73 -4.25 4.12
C LEU A 187 3.38 -2.97 4.63
N ASP A 188 4.46 -2.54 3.97
CA ASP A 188 5.17 -1.32 4.31
C ASP A 188 4.26 -0.09 4.11
N VAL A 189 3.62 0.36 5.20
CA VAL A 189 2.68 1.48 5.22
C VAL A 189 3.32 2.74 4.64
N MET A 190 4.58 3.04 4.98
CA MET A 190 5.29 4.21 4.45
C MET A 190 5.42 4.15 2.93
N HIS A 191 5.62 2.97 2.34
CA HIS A 191 5.68 2.82 0.88
C HIS A 191 4.32 3.08 0.23
N ILE A 192 3.24 2.60 0.84
CA ILE A 192 1.87 2.75 0.35
C ILE A 192 1.42 4.21 0.47
N GLU A 193 1.64 4.82 1.63
CA GLU A 193 1.40 6.22 1.90
C GLU A 193 2.17 7.13 0.94
N LYS A 194 3.45 6.85 0.68
CA LYS A 194 4.23 7.55 -0.35
C LYS A 194 3.58 7.47 -1.73
N ASN A 195 3.08 6.29 -2.13
CA ASN A 195 2.41 6.15 -3.43
C ASN A 195 1.13 7.01 -3.49
N ILE A 196 0.35 7.04 -2.41
CA ILE A 196 -0.86 7.86 -2.31
C ILE A 196 -0.50 9.35 -2.36
N SER A 197 0.43 9.79 -1.50
CA SER A 197 0.97 11.17 -1.49
C SER A 197 1.46 11.61 -2.86
N TYR A 198 2.22 10.76 -3.54
CA TYR A 198 2.68 11.02 -4.91
C TYR A 198 1.54 11.11 -5.91
N ASN A 199 0.55 10.22 -5.84
CA ASN A 199 -0.62 10.22 -6.71
C ASN A 199 -1.46 11.50 -6.52
N VAL A 200 -1.69 11.91 -5.25
CA VAL A 200 -2.38 13.18 -4.91
C VAL A 200 -1.60 14.35 -5.50
N LEU A 201 -0.32 14.49 -5.12
CA LEU A 201 0.50 15.63 -5.52
C LEU A 201 0.63 15.76 -7.04
N SER A 202 0.90 14.66 -7.74
CA SER A 202 1.07 14.66 -9.19
C SER A 202 -0.22 14.96 -9.95
N THR A 203 -1.37 14.56 -9.40
CA THR A 203 -2.69 14.85 -9.99
C THR A 203 -3.06 16.30 -9.76
N VAL A 204 -2.93 16.79 -8.52
CA VAL A 204 -3.26 18.17 -8.13
C VAL A 204 -2.37 19.20 -8.83
N MET A 205 -1.06 18.94 -8.90
CA MET A 205 -0.10 19.79 -9.63
C MET A 205 -0.13 19.57 -11.15
N ASN A 206 -0.96 18.65 -11.64
CA ASN A 206 -1.05 18.23 -13.05
C ASN A 206 0.34 18.03 -13.69
N VAL A 207 1.14 17.15 -13.09
CA VAL A 207 2.51 16.89 -13.54
C VAL A 207 2.49 16.00 -14.78
N VAL A 208 3.01 16.52 -15.89
CA VAL A 208 3.05 15.82 -17.19
C VAL A 208 3.68 14.44 -17.04
N GLY A 209 3.00 13.42 -17.58
CA GLY A 209 3.43 12.02 -17.55
C GLY A 209 3.27 11.31 -16.19
N LYS A 210 2.80 12.01 -15.15
CA LYS A 210 2.68 11.47 -13.78
C LYS A 210 1.28 11.63 -13.19
N THR A 211 0.55 12.65 -13.61
CA THR A 211 -0.86 12.88 -13.23
C THR A 211 -1.72 11.65 -13.52
N LYS A 212 -2.69 11.38 -12.63
CA LYS A 212 -3.72 10.36 -12.87
C LYS A 212 -4.84 10.86 -13.77
N ASP A 213 -4.81 12.15 -14.11
CA ASP A 213 -5.74 12.79 -15.02
C ASP A 213 -5.12 13.00 -16.41
N THR A 214 -5.23 11.98 -17.24
CA THR A 214 -4.75 11.93 -18.62
C THR A 214 -5.91 11.89 -19.62
N LEU A 215 -5.64 12.14 -20.90
CA LEU A 215 -6.62 11.94 -21.96
C LEU A 215 -7.25 10.53 -21.93
N LYS A 216 -6.46 9.49 -21.66
CA LYS A 216 -6.95 8.11 -21.54
C LYS A 216 -7.93 7.96 -20.36
N SER A 217 -7.60 8.53 -19.20
CA SER A 217 -8.51 8.49 -18.05
C SER A 217 -9.77 9.30 -18.25
N ARG A 218 -9.73 10.37 -19.06
CA ARG A 218 -10.94 11.12 -19.44
C ARG A 218 -11.84 10.31 -20.38
N TYR A 219 -11.27 9.53 -21.29
CA TYR A 219 -12.05 8.56 -22.07
C TYR A 219 -12.57 7.39 -21.21
N ASP A 220 -11.83 6.95 -20.18
CA ASP A 220 -12.36 5.97 -19.22
C ASP A 220 -13.63 6.49 -18.53
N LEU A 221 -13.75 7.81 -18.27
CA LEU A 221 -14.98 8.42 -17.74
C LEU A 221 -16.16 8.33 -18.72
N VAL A 222 -15.89 8.47 -20.03
CA VAL A 222 -16.89 8.31 -21.09
C VAL A 222 -17.38 6.86 -21.15
N ASP A 223 -16.45 5.91 -21.18
CA ASP A 223 -16.76 4.48 -21.26
C ASP A 223 -17.58 4.00 -20.06
N LEU A 224 -17.30 4.56 -18.88
CA LEU A 224 -18.03 4.25 -17.65
C LEU A 224 -19.32 5.06 -17.50
N GLY A 225 -19.56 6.09 -18.32
CA GLY A 225 -20.75 6.93 -18.27
C GLY A 225 -20.83 7.83 -17.02
N ILE A 226 -19.68 8.23 -16.46
CA ILE A 226 -19.59 8.99 -15.21
C ILE A 226 -18.90 10.34 -15.41
N LYS A 227 -19.14 11.32 -14.52
CA LYS A 227 -18.49 12.65 -14.53
C LYS A 227 -18.53 13.35 -15.89
N GLN A 228 -19.71 13.49 -16.48
CA GLN A 228 -19.92 14.06 -17.83
C GLN A 228 -19.22 15.41 -18.04
N GLY A 229 -19.19 16.29 -17.03
CA GLY A 229 -18.49 17.58 -17.12
C GLY A 229 -16.97 17.49 -17.32
N LEU A 230 -16.37 16.31 -17.19
CA LEU A 230 -14.94 16.06 -17.42
C LEU A 230 -14.67 15.34 -18.75
N HIS A 231 -15.70 15.00 -19.53
CA HIS A 231 -15.52 14.28 -20.79
C HIS A 231 -14.73 15.10 -21.81
N PRO A 232 -13.85 14.48 -22.63
CA PRO A 232 -13.15 15.19 -23.70
C PRO A 232 -14.13 15.80 -24.70
N ILE A 233 -13.88 17.04 -25.12
CA ILE A 233 -14.69 17.77 -26.10
C ILE A 233 -13.92 17.80 -27.43
N GLN A 234 -14.56 17.36 -28.51
CA GLN A 234 -13.99 17.45 -29.86
C GLN A 234 -14.17 18.89 -30.37
N ASP A 235 -13.07 19.52 -30.76
CA ASP A 235 -13.03 20.83 -31.38
C ASP A 235 -12.25 20.73 -32.70
N GLY A 236 -12.98 20.37 -33.77
CA GLY A 236 -12.40 20.02 -35.06
C GLY A 236 -11.45 18.83 -34.96
N ASN A 237 -10.16 19.07 -35.20
CA ASN A 237 -9.09 18.06 -35.08
C ASN A 237 -8.45 18.01 -33.68
N ASN A 238 -8.80 18.95 -32.81
CA ASN A 238 -8.24 19.04 -31.46
C ASN A 238 -9.18 18.43 -30.43
N VAL A 239 -8.61 17.90 -29.36
CA VAL A 239 -9.37 17.39 -28.21
C VAL A 239 -9.12 18.30 -27.02
N LEU A 240 -10.16 19.00 -26.59
CA LEU A 240 -10.13 19.86 -25.42
C LEU A 240 -10.50 19.05 -24.16
N LEU A 241 -9.70 19.21 -23.10
CA LEU A 241 -9.97 18.60 -21.81
C LEU A 241 -10.55 19.64 -20.85
N PRO A 242 -11.80 19.49 -20.39
CA PRO A 242 -12.36 20.39 -19.37
C PRO A 242 -11.51 20.40 -18.11
N SER A 243 -11.35 21.59 -17.52
CA SER A 243 -10.63 21.75 -16.25
C SER A 243 -11.28 20.91 -15.15
N ALA A 244 -10.47 20.18 -14.39
CA ALA A 244 -10.94 19.43 -13.24
C ALA A 244 -10.82 20.25 -11.96
N CYS A 245 -11.81 20.12 -11.08
CA CYS A 245 -11.85 20.81 -9.78
C CYS A 245 -10.65 20.48 -8.86
N TYR A 246 -10.01 19.33 -9.05
CA TYR A 246 -8.84 18.91 -8.29
C TYR A 246 -7.50 19.38 -8.89
N THR A 247 -7.51 20.11 -10.02
CA THR A 247 -6.29 20.59 -10.67
C THR A 247 -6.05 22.06 -10.34
N LEU A 248 -4.86 22.37 -9.84
CA LEU A 248 -4.46 23.75 -9.55
C LEU A 248 -4.23 24.54 -10.86
N SER A 249 -4.72 25.78 -10.86
CA SER A 249 -4.36 26.80 -11.84
C SER A 249 -2.87 27.18 -11.74
N PRO A 250 -2.30 27.84 -12.77
CA PRO A 250 -0.92 28.32 -12.71
C PRO A 250 -0.62 29.25 -11.53
N GLU A 251 -1.58 30.05 -11.08
CA GLU A 251 -1.47 30.97 -9.95
C GLU A 251 -1.48 30.21 -8.62
N GLU A 252 -2.36 29.23 -8.50
CA GLU A 252 -2.46 28.38 -7.31
C GLU A 252 -1.22 27.49 -7.15
N LYS A 253 -0.69 26.91 -8.24
CA LYS A 253 0.59 26.17 -8.19
C LYS A 253 1.73 27.03 -7.68
N LEU A 254 1.77 28.31 -8.06
CA LEU A 254 2.79 29.24 -7.60
C LEU A 254 2.66 29.49 -6.08
N LYS A 255 1.44 29.64 -5.56
CA LYS A 255 1.19 29.74 -4.11
C LYS A 255 1.70 28.52 -3.35
N VAL A 256 1.36 27.32 -3.83
CA VAL A 256 1.80 26.04 -3.25
C VAL A 256 3.33 25.93 -3.26
N CYS A 257 3.97 26.21 -4.40
CA CYS A 257 5.44 26.16 -4.49
C CYS A 257 6.11 27.20 -3.60
N ASN A 258 5.59 28.43 -3.51
CA ASN A 258 6.13 29.45 -2.62
C ASN A 258 6.02 29.04 -1.15
N PHE A 259 4.89 28.47 -0.74
CA PHE A 259 4.71 27.96 0.61
C PHE A 259 5.77 26.90 0.95
N LEU A 260 5.91 25.88 0.10
CA LEU A 260 6.86 24.78 0.33
C LEU A 260 8.33 25.23 0.25
N ALA A 261 8.65 26.23 -0.58
CA ALA A 261 10.00 26.78 -0.68
C ALA A 261 10.42 27.56 0.56
N ASN A 262 9.46 28.21 1.24
CA ASN A 262 9.70 29.01 2.44
C ASN A 262 9.39 28.26 3.75
N LEU A 263 8.98 26.99 3.66
CA LEU A 263 8.61 26.19 4.81
C LEU A 263 9.80 26.02 5.76
N LYS A 264 9.60 26.41 7.03
CA LYS A 264 10.53 26.18 8.13
C LYS A 264 9.91 25.21 9.12
N VAL A 265 10.63 24.14 9.41
CA VAL A 265 10.20 23.09 10.36
C VAL A 265 11.29 22.91 11.42
N PRO A 266 10.94 22.35 12.61
CA PRO A 266 11.93 22.01 13.63
C PRO A 266 13.03 21.08 13.11
N ASP A 267 14.18 21.08 13.79
CA ASP A 267 15.25 20.13 13.45
C ASP A 267 14.76 18.67 13.59
N ALA A 268 15.28 17.82 12.71
CA ALA A 268 14.88 16.41 12.56
C ALA A 268 13.40 16.13 12.22
N PHE A 269 12.57 17.15 11.91
CA PHE A 269 11.17 16.97 11.51
C PHE A 269 11.02 16.41 10.09
N SER A 270 11.67 17.03 9.10
CA SER A 270 11.69 16.58 7.71
C SER A 270 13.04 16.86 7.07
N SER A 271 13.29 16.31 5.87
CA SER A 271 14.39 16.84 5.06
C SER A 271 14.05 18.26 4.56
N ASN A 272 15.06 18.97 4.05
CA ASN A 272 14.86 20.32 3.55
C ASN A 272 14.04 20.31 2.24
N ILE A 273 12.71 20.38 2.37
CA ILE A 273 11.73 20.33 1.26
C ILE A 273 11.97 21.46 0.26
N SER A 274 12.48 22.63 0.68
CA SER A 274 12.76 23.74 -0.25
C SER A 274 13.68 23.33 -1.41
N ARG A 275 14.62 22.39 -1.19
CA ARG A 275 15.53 21.86 -2.22
C ARG A 275 14.82 21.00 -3.28
N CYS A 276 13.60 20.57 -2.97
CA CYS A 276 12.75 19.79 -3.86
C CYS A 276 11.81 20.68 -4.68
N VAL A 277 11.77 22.00 -4.44
CA VAL A 277 10.83 22.92 -5.06
C VAL A 277 11.54 23.84 -6.05
N LYS A 278 10.96 23.97 -7.23
CA LYS A 278 11.34 24.97 -8.23
C LYS A 278 10.17 25.91 -8.46
N VAL A 279 10.22 27.07 -7.82
CA VAL A 279 9.12 28.05 -7.78
C VAL A 279 8.79 28.57 -9.17
N GLU A 280 9.79 29.06 -9.91
CA GLU A 280 9.59 29.61 -11.27
C GLU A 280 9.02 28.57 -12.24
N GLU A 281 9.47 27.32 -12.14
CA GLU A 281 8.96 26.21 -12.95
C GLU A 281 7.62 25.66 -12.44
N LYS A 282 7.14 26.08 -11.25
CA LYS A 282 5.94 25.57 -10.58
C LYS A 282 5.98 24.05 -10.39
N LYS A 283 7.15 23.52 -10.04
CA LYS A 283 7.43 22.08 -9.95
C LYS A 283 7.96 21.67 -8.59
N ILE A 284 7.63 20.44 -8.22
CA ILE A 284 8.17 19.75 -7.04
C ILE A 284 8.78 18.44 -7.53
N HIS A 285 10.01 18.13 -7.13
CA HIS A 285 10.77 16.97 -7.60
C HIS A 285 11.66 16.38 -6.53
N ARG A 286 12.08 15.12 -6.70
CA ARG A 286 13.11 14.44 -5.88
C ARG A 286 12.75 14.28 -4.38
N LEU A 287 11.47 14.34 -4.04
CA LEU A 287 10.98 13.94 -2.72
C LEU A 287 11.28 12.46 -2.46
N LYS A 288 11.81 12.16 -1.26
CA LYS A 288 12.03 10.80 -0.77
C LYS A 288 10.77 10.27 -0.09
N SER A 289 10.78 8.98 0.30
CA SER A 289 9.64 8.36 0.98
C SER A 289 9.25 9.10 2.26
N HIS A 290 10.24 9.44 3.10
CA HIS A 290 10.00 10.21 4.32
C HIS A 290 9.46 11.63 4.03
N ASP A 291 9.91 12.29 2.97
CA ASP A 291 9.37 13.60 2.60
C ASP A 291 7.91 13.50 2.19
N HIS A 292 7.52 12.45 1.46
CA HIS A 292 6.13 12.20 1.11
C HIS A 292 5.23 11.91 2.31
N HIS A 293 5.77 11.20 3.32
CA HIS A 293 5.08 10.90 4.57
C HIS A 293 4.79 12.19 5.34
N VAL A 294 5.82 13.00 5.63
CA VAL A 294 5.63 14.29 6.31
C VAL A 294 4.78 15.27 5.48
N LEU A 295 4.92 15.25 4.15
CA LEU A 295 4.04 16.05 3.30
C LEU A 295 2.58 15.65 3.45
N LEU A 296 2.26 14.36 3.43
CA LEU A 296 0.87 13.92 3.52
C LEU A 296 0.28 14.15 4.91
N GLU A 297 1.02 13.82 5.98
CA GLU A 297 0.52 13.81 7.36
C GLU A 297 0.52 15.18 8.08
N ASP A 298 1.30 16.16 7.61
CA ASP A 298 1.50 17.42 8.35
C ASP A 298 1.52 18.71 7.51
N ILE A 299 1.86 18.67 6.22
CA ILE A 299 2.17 19.91 5.46
C ILE A 299 1.16 20.17 4.34
N PHE A 300 0.95 19.17 3.49
CA PHE A 300 0.21 19.32 2.23
C PHE A 300 -1.23 19.76 2.46
N PRO A 301 -1.94 19.27 3.49
CA PRO A 301 -3.33 19.66 3.73
C PRO A 301 -3.48 21.13 4.13
N SER A 302 -2.56 21.64 4.96
CA SER A 302 -2.44 23.09 5.22
C SER A 302 -2.09 23.90 3.98
N THR A 303 -1.38 23.30 3.02
CA THR A 303 -0.95 23.97 1.78
C THR A 303 -2.08 24.09 0.76
N ILE A 304 -3.00 23.13 0.72
CA ILE A 304 -4.12 23.10 -0.23
C ILE A 304 -5.39 23.74 0.30
N TYR A 305 -5.50 23.90 1.64
CA TYR A 305 -6.65 24.52 2.26
C TYR A 305 -6.84 25.96 1.78
N GLY A 306 -8.02 26.28 1.25
CA GLY A 306 -8.32 27.57 0.63
C GLY A 306 -7.72 27.78 -0.77
N VAL A 307 -7.04 26.78 -1.32
CA VAL A 307 -6.54 26.76 -2.71
C VAL A 307 -7.39 25.85 -3.58
N LEU A 308 -7.71 24.66 -3.10
CA LEU A 308 -8.62 23.73 -3.80
C LEU A 308 -10.07 23.91 -3.31
N PRO A 309 -11.07 23.51 -4.13
CA PRO A 309 -12.46 23.42 -3.69
C PRO A 309 -12.60 22.59 -2.42
N LYS A 310 -13.60 22.93 -1.61
CA LYS A 310 -13.81 22.37 -0.27
C LYS A 310 -13.90 20.84 -0.32
N GLU A 311 -14.64 20.30 -1.27
CA GLU A 311 -14.87 18.86 -1.43
C GLU A 311 -13.57 18.09 -1.72
N VAL A 312 -12.64 18.71 -2.46
CA VAL A 312 -11.33 18.12 -2.76
C VAL A 312 -10.44 18.19 -1.53
N SER A 313 -10.36 19.37 -0.90
CA SER A 313 -9.53 19.61 0.29
C SER A 313 -9.93 18.72 1.46
N GLU A 314 -11.23 18.63 1.76
CA GLU A 314 -11.76 17.78 2.85
C GLU A 314 -11.42 16.31 2.62
N SER A 315 -11.58 15.80 1.40
CA SER A 315 -11.20 14.41 1.12
C SER A 315 -9.71 14.17 1.39
N ILE A 316 -8.83 15.08 0.97
CA ILE A 316 -7.38 14.93 1.19
C ILE A 316 -7.02 15.06 2.68
N ILE A 317 -7.67 15.96 3.43
CA ILE A 317 -7.49 16.10 4.89
C ILE A 317 -7.95 14.82 5.62
N GLU A 318 -9.02 14.18 5.16
CA GLU A 318 -9.50 12.94 5.78
C GLU A 318 -8.53 11.78 5.58
N ILE A 319 -7.85 11.67 4.43
CA ILE A 319 -6.81 10.64 4.25
C ILE A 319 -5.54 10.95 5.05
N GLU A 320 -5.18 12.23 5.21
CA GLU A 320 -4.12 12.66 6.12
C GLU A 320 -4.42 12.21 7.55
N ASN A 321 -5.59 12.61 8.07
CA ASN A 321 -5.98 12.30 9.45
C ASN A 321 -6.00 10.79 9.69
N PHE A 322 -6.45 10.02 8.70
CA PHE A 322 -6.38 8.56 8.76
C PHE A 322 -4.95 8.05 8.97
N PHE A 323 -3.99 8.47 8.14
CA PHE A 323 -2.60 8.02 8.26
C PHE A 323 -1.95 8.52 9.55
N LYS A 324 -2.18 9.78 9.91
CA LYS A 324 -1.69 10.39 11.14
C LYS A 324 -2.15 9.64 12.39
N ASN A 325 -3.43 9.27 12.45
CA ASN A 325 -3.99 8.51 13.56
C ASN A 325 -3.50 7.05 13.56
N LEU A 326 -3.45 6.40 12.39
CA LEU A 326 -2.93 5.04 12.23
C LEU A 326 -1.45 4.92 12.64
N CYS A 327 -0.65 5.95 12.34
CA CYS A 327 0.78 6.04 12.66
C CYS A 327 1.05 6.57 14.09
N SER A 328 0.01 6.78 14.91
CA SER A 328 0.16 7.21 16.30
C SER A 328 0.97 6.22 17.12
N LYS A 329 1.70 6.74 18.11
CA LYS A 329 2.52 5.94 19.03
C LYS A 329 1.70 5.03 19.93
N CYS A 330 0.50 5.48 20.28
CA CYS A 330 -0.45 4.77 21.13
C CYS A 330 -1.71 4.55 20.32
N LEU A 331 -2.13 3.30 20.23
CA LEU A 331 -3.35 2.90 19.55
C LEU A 331 -4.34 2.34 20.56
N ILE A 332 -5.57 2.79 20.47
CA ILE A 332 -6.72 2.32 21.24
C ILE A 332 -7.63 1.57 20.27
N ILE A 333 -8.17 0.42 20.68
CA ILE A 333 -8.93 -0.45 19.78
C ILE A 333 -10.20 0.25 19.28
N GLU A 334 -10.87 1.00 20.15
CA GLU A 334 -12.06 1.78 19.83
C GLU A 334 -11.77 2.86 18.76
N ASP A 335 -10.61 3.53 18.85
CA ASP A 335 -10.19 4.48 17.82
C ASP A 335 -9.91 3.78 16.48
N LEU A 336 -9.37 2.55 16.51
CA LEU A 336 -9.17 1.75 15.31
C LEU A 336 -10.48 1.25 14.69
N ASP A 337 -11.53 1.03 15.49
CA ASP A 337 -12.88 0.75 14.98
C ASP A 337 -13.46 1.96 14.23
N ILE A 338 -13.27 3.16 14.78
CA ILE A 338 -13.66 4.41 14.13
C ILE A 338 -12.87 4.59 12.83
N LEU A 339 -11.55 4.41 12.85
CA LEU A 339 -10.69 4.54 11.67
C LEU A 339 -11.04 3.54 10.56
N GLU A 340 -11.47 2.32 10.91
CA GLU A 340 -11.94 1.31 9.92
C GLU A 340 -13.21 1.78 9.21
N ALA A 341 -14.14 2.42 9.91
CA ALA A 341 -15.32 3.00 9.31
C ALA A 341 -15.00 4.26 8.47
N GLU A 342 -14.15 5.14 9.00
CA GLU A 342 -13.78 6.41 8.35
C GLU A 342 -13.02 6.19 7.04
N ILE A 343 -12.06 5.26 6.99
CA ILE A 343 -11.28 5.04 5.76
C ILE A 343 -12.15 4.59 4.59
N ALA A 344 -13.20 3.80 4.84
CA ALA A 344 -14.16 3.41 3.82
C ALA A 344 -14.90 4.64 3.28
N ILE A 345 -15.32 5.56 4.15
CA ILE A 345 -15.98 6.82 3.77
C ILE A 345 -15.02 7.71 2.97
N THR A 346 -13.79 7.90 3.45
CA THR A 346 -12.74 8.70 2.80
C THR A 346 -12.47 8.19 1.39
N LEU A 347 -12.26 6.89 1.21
CA LEU A 347 -12.01 6.31 -0.11
C LEU A 347 -13.22 6.43 -1.05
N CYS A 348 -14.45 6.45 -0.53
CA CYS A 348 -15.64 6.75 -1.33
C CYS A 348 -15.68 8.24 -1.75
N LYS A 349 -15.37 9.18 -0.86
CA LYS A 349 -15.26 10.61 -1.21
C LYS A 349 -14.18 10.83 -2.27
N PHE A 350 -13.04 10.14 -2.16
CA PHE A 350 -12.03 10.16 -3.20
C PHE A 350 -12.61 9.75 -4.56
N GLN A 351 -13.46 8.72 -4.64
CA GLN A 351 -14.06 8.29 -5.92
C GLN A 351 -14.99 9.36 -6.50
N MET A 352 -15.71 10.07 -5.63
CA MET A 352 -16.56 11.19 -6.03
C MET A 352 -15.76 12.35 -6.61
N VAL A 353 -14.51 12.53 -6.17
CA VAL A 353 -13.61 13.61 -6.63
C VAL A 353 -12.74 13.16 -7.81
N PHE A 354 -11.86 12.20 -7.62
CA PHE A 354 -10.79 11.83 -8.54
C PHE A 354 -11.25 10.88 -9.67
N PRO A 355 -10.50 10.80 -10.79
CA PRO A 355 -10.81 9.86 -11.87
C PRO A 355 -10.51 8.40 -11.45
N PRO A 356 -11.16 7.40 -12.08
CA PRO A 356 -10.90 5.97 -11.82
C PRO A 356 -9.42 5.58 -11.91
N ALA A 357 -8.67 6.22 -12.80
CA ALA A 357 -7.24 6.01 -12.93
C ALA A 357 -6.45 6.39 -11.66
N PHE A 358 -7.03 7.06 -10.67
CA PHE A 358 -6.40 7.30 -9.37
C PHE A 358 -6.31 6.01 -8.52
N PHE A 359 -7.31 5.14 -8.60
CA PHE A 359 -7.47 3.97 -7.73
C PHE A 359 -6.69 2.76 -8.23
N ASP A 360 -5.36 2.83 -8.15
CA ASP A 360 -4.56 1.61 -8.19
C ASP A 360 -4.64 0.85 -6.84
N VAL A 361 -4.03 -0.34 -6.79
CA VAL A 361 -4.12 -1.19 -5.60
C VAL A 361 -3.54 -0.51 -4.37
N MET A 362 -2.56 0.40 -4.50
CA MET A 362 -1.97 1.10 -3.36
C MET A 362 -2.98 2.03 -2.68
N VAL A 363 -3.92 2.60 -3.45
CA VAL A 363 -5.01 3.42 -2.89
C VAL A 363 -6.07 2.55 -2.21
N HIS A 364 -6.19 1.28 -2.59
CA HIS A 364 -7.15 0.36 -1.99
C HIS A 364 -6.66 -0.24 -0.66
N LEU A 365 -5.36 -0.55 -0.54
CA LEU A 365 -4.79 -1.21 0.64
C LEU A 365 -5.08 -0.56 2.01
N PRO A 366 -5.14 0.78 2.14
CA PRO A 366 -5.40 1.46 3.42
C PRO A 366 -6.66 0.99 4.14
N ILE A 367 -7.67 0.52 3.39
CA ILE A 367 -8.92 0.01 3.98
C ILE A 367 -8.71 -1.18 4.92
N HIS A 368 -7.57 -1.88 4.81
CA HIS A 368 -7.24 -3.06 5.62
C HIS A 368 -6.32 -2.75 6.81
N PHE A 369 -5.68 -1.57 6.84
CA PHE A 369 -4.68 -1.25 7.86
C PHE A 369 -5.21 -1.15 9.30
N PRO A 370 -6.44 -0.65 9.55
CA PRO A 370 -6.98 -0.64 10.91
C PRO A 370 -7.05 -2.05 11.50
N ARG A 371 -7.51 -3.04 10.71
CA ARG A 371 -7.51 -4.45 11.12
C ARG A 371 -6.11 -4.98 11.39
N GLU A 372 -5.14 -4.66 10.53
CA GLU A 372 -3.73 -5.02 10.79
C GLU A 372 -3.22 -4.40 12.09
N ALA A 373 -3.58 -3.16 12.38
CA ALA A 373 -3.19 -2.48 13.61
C ALA A 373 -3.85 -3.06 14.86
N LYS A 374 -5.10 -3.52 14.77
CA LYS A 374 -5.75 -4.26 15.87
C LYS A 374 -5.02 -5.57 16.20
N LEU A 375 -4.50 -6.26 15.18
CA LEU A 375 -3.80 -7.54 15.33
C LEU A 375 -2.33 -7.38 15.73
N GLY A 376 -1.62 -6.42 15.12
CA GLY A 376 -0.17 -6.26 15.24
C GLY A 376 0.28 -5.08 16.11
N GLY A 377 -0.63 -4.22 16.56
CA GLY A 377 -0.31 -3.00 17.29
C GLY A 377 0.25 -1.88 16.40
N ALA A 378 1.01 -0.96 17.01
CA ALA A 378 1.47 0.27 16.35
C ALA A 378 2.28 0.03 15.06
N VAL A 379 1.96 0.79 14.01
CA VAL A 379 2.60 0.69 12.68
C VAL A 379 4.10 0.93 12.73
N GLN A 380 4.56 1.78 13.64
CA GLN A 380 5.98 2.15 13.79
C GLN A 380 6.94 0.97 14.01
N TYR A 381 6.43 -0.17 14.47
CA TYR A 381 7.21 -1.42 14.67
C TYR A 381 7.02 -2.43 13.55
N ARG A 382 6.12 -2.15 12.59
CA ARG A 382 5.66 -3.08 11.54
C ARG A 382 5.88 -2.56 10.11
N TRP A 383 6.66 -1.49 9.96
CA TRP A 383 7.11 -0.96 8.67
C TRP A 383 8.64 -1.01 8.54
N MET A 384 9.17 -0.91 7.32
CA MET A 384 10.60 -1.15 7.07
C MET A 384 11.52 -0.02 7.54
N TYR A 385 10.99 1.19 7.71
CA TYR A 385 11.80 2.40 7.91
C TYR A 385 12.83 2.33 9.06
N PRO A 386 12.50 1.87 10.28
CA PRO A 386 13.45 1.79 11.38
C PRO A 386 14.57 0.79 11.11
N PHE A 387 14.25 -0.32 10.44
CA PHE A 387 15.19 -1.38 10.07
C PHE A 387 16.15 -0.87 8.98
N GLU A 388 15.61 -0.25 7.92
CA GLU A 388 16.40 0.32 6.84
C GLU A 388 17.37 1.40 7.36
N ARG A 389 16.90 2.31 8.22
CA ARG A 389 17.73 3.39 8.78
C ARG A 389 18.86 2.86 9.65
N ARG A 390 18.62 1.77 10.38
CA ARG A 390 19.61 1.17 11.29
C ARG A 390 20.68 0.38 10.52
N LEU A 391 20.27 -0.35 9.50
CA LEU A 391 21.15 -1.26 8.76
C LEU A 391 21.85 -0.55 7.59
N PHE A 392 21.26 0.52 7.06
CA PHE A 392 21.74 1.20 5.88
C PHE A 392 21.74 2.72 6.03
N GLY A 393 22.93 3.33 5.96
CA GLY A 393 23.04 4.77 5.76
C GLY A 393 22.68 5.21 4.34
N ARG A 394 23.30 4.59 3.30
CA ARG A 394 23.25 5.09 1.90
C ARG A 394 23.08 4.03 0.78
N ARG A 395 23.04 2.72 1.07
CA ARG A 395 22.86 1.67 0.04
C ARG A 395 21.76 0.70 0.45
N LYS A 396 20.73 0.55 -0.38
CA LYS A 396 19.65 -0.43 -0.17
C LYS A 396 20.03 -1.76 -0.86
N PRO A 397 20.05 -2.89 -0.15
CA PRO A 397 20.10 -4.20 -0.78
C PRO A 397 18.73 -4.55 -1.40
N HIS A 398 18.68 -5.64 -2.17
CA HIS A 398 17.43 -6.07 -2.82
C HIS A 398 16.50 -6.83 -1.88
N ILE A 399 17.04 -7.63 -0.95
CA ILE A 399 16.30 -8.33 0.11
C ILE A 399 17.16 -8.33 1.37
N LEU A 400 16.48 -8.14 2.51
CA LEU A 400 17.04 -8.25 3.84
C LEU A 400 16.06 -9.05 4.68
N LEU A 401 16.57 -9.99 5.46
CA LEU A 401 15.81 -10.66 6.51
C LEU A 401 16.48 -10.41 7.85
N THR A 402 15.66 -9.96 8.78
CA THR A 402 16.03 -9.72 10.16
C THR A 402 15.10 -10.53 11.03
N THR A 403 15.68 -11.33 11.92
CA THR A 403 14.97 -12.02 12.99
C THR A 403 15.11 -11.26 14.29
#